data_AF-A0A934S7B8-F1
#
_entry.id   AF-A0A934S7B8-F1
#
_cell.length_a   1.000
_cell.length_b   1.000
_cell.length_c   1.000
_cell.angle_alpha   90.00
_cell.angle_beta   90.00
_cell.angle_gamma   90.00
#
_symmetry.space_group_name_H-M   'P 1'
#
loop_
_entity.id
_entity.type
_entity.pdbx_description
1 polymer ?
#
loop_
_entity_poly.entity_id
_entity_poly.type
_entity_poly.pdbx_seq_one_letter_code
_entity_poly.pdbx_strand_id
1 'polypeptide(L)'
;MPPSNSSLPRAILSVATLAVGFASGYLIHSTSPNSEAPAEAAPDKAARSSSSSGHEDETRPFTKNSGNSIPSDLRSYDSLDDLMALNEDDLFPRLALWLVDAGPADYEDCWHALSEKTTPNTRMLDMLFIRWTSDDPIAAIQAAEGTSFSHIPWWGWSKNDPTAAYEYACEHQPDQLGQILYGIGQREPEMAMRLLQMNPDAGKNGLPVRGIIEGLTNTDPEAAVKFSFENQSYLDSKPLEAWLREDPVAALKWIFEKQTAIRGINTVETLKTLERENPDQLPQLADSLPHGNLRRQVESMIFQQLIRSDPEKAMEQARANPSKKIAAQQLAQIAESNLKDDPARSLEIFTEMLEDKVDAISSKKIEYQDGASSEGGGGEMASLIQGLIQTDPEGTLNAALSVQGDAYTQTTYNMLYQWGTTDSTALAEWAIHVDSPSIQKSALEVVYSKYKGQGDLGAFIPTIEQIAGKNRQSIMRQFISGWYSDNPDAASAWFSQANLSAEDREALSPTFQTSNR
;
A
#
# COMPACT_ATOMS: atom_id res chain seq x y z
N MET A 1 20.81 29.70 38.81
CA MET A 1 19.44 29.47 39.30
C MET A 1 18.46 29.77 38.18
N PRO A 2 17.90 28.75 37.52
CA PRO A 2 16.82 28.90 36.54
C PRO A 2 15.45 28.61 37.17
N PRO A 3 14.33 29.14 36.65
CA PRO A 3 12.99 28.57 36.85
C PRO A 3 12.65 27.68 35.63
N SER A 4 12.47 26.37 35.81
CA SER A 4 11.28 25.65 36.31
C SER A 4 10.40 25.14 35.16
N ASN A 5 10.50 23.81 35.00
CA ASN A 5 9.68 22.92 34.19
C ASN A 5 8.18 23.24 34.20
N SER A 6 7.54 23.13 33.04
CA SER A 6 6.17 22.64 32.94
C SER A 6 6.08 21.60 31.83
N SER A 7 5.72 20.39 32.25
CA SER A 7 5.54 19.17 31.49
C SER A 7 4.17 19.17 30.80
N LEU A 8 4.14 18.99 29.49
CA LEU A 8 2.94 18.66 28.73
C LEU A 8 2.75 17.12 28.69
N PRO A 9 1.54 16.59 28.96
CA PRO A 9 1.26 15.17 28.85
C PRO A 9 1.03 14.78 27.37
N ARG A 10 1.74 13.73 26.92
CA ARG A 10 1.46 13.04 25.65
C ARG A 10 0.17 12.25 25.79
N ALA A 11 -0.86 12.66 25.06
CA ALA A 11 -2.06 11.85 24.88
C ALA A 11 -1.72 10.64 23.99
N ILE A 12 -2.01 9.46 24.51
CA ILE A 12 -1.98 8.17 23.80
C ILE A 12 -3.23 8.12 22.94
N LEU A 13 -3.07 8.06 21.60
CA LEU A 13 -4.17 7.85 20.68
C LEU A 13 -4.43 6.35 20.54
N SER A 14 -5.53 5.90 21.14
CA SER A 14 -6.07 4.55 20.98
C SER A 14 -6.71 4.41 19.60
N VAL A 15 -6.19 3.52 18.76
CA VAL A 15 -6.84 3.13 17.49
C VAL A 15 -7.88 2.06 17.81
N ALA A 16 -9.15 2.43 17.75
CA ALA A 16 -10.28 1.50 17.83
C ALA A 16 -10.62 1.02 16.41
N THR A 17 -10.50 -0.28 16.19
CA THR A 17 -10.93 -0.98 14.97
C THR A 17 -12.46 -1.16 15.03
N LEU A 18 -13.20 -0.56 14.10
CA LEU A 18 -14.61 -0.86 13.87
C LEU A 18 -14.72 -1.72 12.61
N ALA A 19 -14.91 -3.01 12.81
CA ALA A 19 -15.46 -3.92 11.81
C ALA A 19 -16.98 -3.84 11.89
N VAL A 20 -17.62 -3.35 10.83
CA VAL A 20 -19.07 -3.49 10.62
C VAL A 20 -19.26 -4.17 9.28
N GLY A 21 -19.63 -5.45 9.33
CA GLY A 21 -20.11 -6.19 8.18
C GLY A 21 -21.57 -5.83 7.90
N PHE A 22 -21.91 -5.70 6.62
CA PHE A 22 -23.28 -5.76 6.16
C PHE A 22 -23.40 -6.85 5.08
N ALA A 23 -24.05 -7.92 5.48
CA ALA A 23 -24.62 -8.93 4.61
C ALA A 23 -26.08 -8.56 4.33
N SER A 24 -26.47 -8.56 3.06
CA SER A 24 -27.85 -8.63 2.52
C SER A 24 -27.67 -8.81 1.02
N GLY A 25 -28.16 -9.82 0.30
CA GLY A 25 -29.17 -10.82 0.57
C GLY A 25 -29.75 -11.16 -0.80
N TYR A 26 -29.07 -12.01 -1.57
CA TYR A 26 -29.49 -12.49 -2.88
C TYR A 26 -30.51 -13.63 -2.66
N LEU A 27 -31.77 -13.44 -3.02
CA LEU A 27 -32.79 -14.49 -3.04
C LEU A 27 -33.08 -14.90 -4.49
N ILE A 28 -32.49 -16.01 -4.92
CA ILE A 28 -32.98 -16.81 -6.06
C ILE A 28 -33.75 -18.00 -5.49
N HIS A 29 -35.04 -18.08 -5.85
CA HIS A 29 -35.87 -19.26 -5.68
C HIS A 29 -35.31 -20.43 -6.50
N SER A 30 -35.02 -21.56 -5.85
CA SER A 30 -34.98 -22.86 -6.53
C SER A 30 -35.73 -23.88 -5.70
N THR A 31 -36.85 -24.36 -6.27
CA THR A 31 -37.57 -25.53 -5.79
C THR A 31 -37.21 -26.68 -6.70
N SER A 32 -36.61 -27.74 -6.14
CA SER A 32 -36.56 -29.07 -6.74
C SER A 32 -37.05 -30.09 -5.72
N PRO A 33 -37.84 -31.10 -6.12
CA PRO A 33 -37.91 -32.36 -5.41
C PRO A 33 -37.09 -33.45 -6.12
N ASN A 34 -36.50 -34.32 -5.30
CA ASN A 34 -35.72 -35.50 -5.65
C ASN A 34 -36.50 -36.53 -6.49
N SER A 35 -35.78 -37.20 -7.40
CA SER A 35 -35.95 -38.63 -7.70
C SER A 35 -34.66 -39.22 -8.25
N GLU A 36 -34.29 -40.38 -7.72
CA GLU A 36 -33.07 -41.15 -7.96
C GLU A 36 -32.99 -41.78 -9.38
N ALA A 37 -31.80 -41.67 -10.00
CA ALA A 37 -30.97 -42.66 -10.76
C ALA A 37 -31.57 -43.60 -11.85
N PRO A 38 -30.75 -44.26 -12.73
CA PRO A 38 -29.35 -44.05 -13.14
C PRO A 38 -29.06 -44.08 -14.68
N ALA A 39 -27.86 -43.59 -15.04
CA ALA A 39 -26.91 -43.99 -16.12
C ALA A 39 -27.39 -44.41 -17.54
N GLU A 40 -26.94 -43.68 -18.58
CA GLU A 40 -26.10 -44.22 -19.68
C GLU A 40 -25.69 -43.15 -20.73
N ALA A 41 -24.43 -43.28 -21.18
CA ALA A 41 -23.86 -43.00 -22.52
C ALA A 41 -24.06 -41.64 -23.25
N ALA A 42 -22.94 -40.94 -23.46
CA ALA A 42 -22.64 -40.13 -24.64
C ALA A 42 -22.43 -41.05 -25.89
N PRO A 43 -22.41 -40.61 -27.17
CA PRO A 43 -21.94 -39.30 -27.64
C PRO A 43 -22.65 -38.69 -28.89
N ASP A 44 -22.11 -37.55 -29.31
CA ASP A 44 -21.83 -37.10 -30.69
C ASP A 44 -22.40 -35.76 -31.18
N LYS A 45 -21.43 -34.91 -31.55
CA LYS A 45 -21.34 -33.90 -32.62
C LYS A 45 -22.60 -33.54 -33.40
N ALA A 46 -22.84 -32.23 -33.52
CA ALA A 46 -22.93 -31.58 -34.83
C ALA A 46 -22.79 -30.06 -34.73
N ALA A 47 -21.90 -29.53 -35.57
CA ALA A 47 -21.79 -28.12 -35.90
C ALA A 47 -23.08 -27.59 -36.57
N ARG A 48 -23.46 -26.36 -36.25
CA ARG A 48 -24.27 -25.52 -37.15
C ARG A 48 -23.78 -24.08 -37.12
N SER A 49 -23.08 -23.74 -38.19
CA SER A 49 -23.02 -22.41 -38.77
C SER A 49 -24.36 -22.04 -39.41
N SER A 50 -24.87 -20.83 -39.14
CA SER A 50 -25.79 -20.09 -40.01
C SER A 50 -25.94 -18.67 -39.43
N SER A 51 -25.35 -17.67 -40.08
CA SER A 51 -26.06 -16.59 -40.82
C SER A 51 -26.94 -15.72 -39.92
N SER A 52 -26.55 -14.47 -39.65
CA SER A 52 -26.90 -13.34 -40.52
C SER A 52 -28.39 -13.31 -40.86
N SER A 53 -29.14 -12.58 -40.04
CA SER A 53 -30.41 -11.96 -40.42
C SER A 53 -30.53 -10.68 -39.61
N GLY A 54 -30.73 -9.56 -40.31
CA GLY A 54 -30.85 -8.23 -39.73
C GLY A 54 -31.90 -8.16 -38.63
N HIS A 55 -31.64 -7.29 -37.66
CA HIS A 55 -32.69 -6.73 -36.84
C HIS A 55 -32.89 -5.30 -37.27
N GLU A 56 -34.06 -5.13 -37.89
CA GLU A 56 -34.67 -3.86 -38.19
C GLU A 56 -34.78 -3.02 -36.92
N ASP A 57 -34.54 -1.74 -37.16
CA ASP A 57 -34.80 -0.59 -36.33
C ASP A 57 -36.29 -0.58 -35.92
N GLU A 58 -36.62 -1.18 -34.77
CA GLU A 58 -37.89 -0.94 -34.07
C GLU A 58 -37.63 0.08 -32.95
N THR A 59 -37.71 1.35 -33.32
CA THR A 59 -38.13 2.43 -32.43
C THR A 59 -39.53 2.11 -31.90
N ARG A 60 -39.62 1.34 -30.82
CA ARG A 60 -40.87 1.17 -30.08
C ARG A 60 -41.12 2.42 -29.24
N PRO A 61 -42.22 3.17 -29.50
CA PRO A 61 -42.65 4.17 -28.54
C PRO A 61 -43.02 3.46 -27.24
N PHE A 62 -42.57 4.00 -26.11
CA PHE A 62 -43.09 3.65 -24.79
C PHE A 62 -44.60 3.90 -24.80
N THR A 63 -45.38 2.86 -25.08
CA THR A 63 -46.81 2.87 -24.82
C THR A 63 -46.98 2.71 -23.32
N LYS A 64 -47.57 3.73 -22.67
CA LYS A 64 -48.04 3.68 -21.29
C LYS A 64 -48.84 2.39 -21.10
N ASN A 65 -48.23 1.38 -20.50
CA ASN A 65 -48.91 0.15 -20.14
C ASN A 65 -49.71 0.43 -18.86
N SER A 66 -50.89 1.04 -19.02
CA SER A 66 -51.83 1.40 -17.94
C SER A 66 -52.57 0.19 -17.33
N GLY A 67 -51.95 -0.99 -17.34
CA GLY A 67 -52.62 -2.26 -17.08
C GLY A 67 -52.05 -3.17 -15.99
N ASN A 68 -50.89 -2.86 -15.39
CA ASN A 68 -50.42 -3.61 -14.23
C ASN A 68 -50.91 -2.92 -12.95
N SER A 69 -52.11 -3.28 -12.52
CA SER A 69 -52.58 -2.94 -11.18
C SER A 69 -51.64 -3.58 -10.16
N ILE A 70 -50.94 -2.74 -9.40
CA ILE A 70 -50.12 -3.16 -8.27
C ILE A 70 -51.02 -3.96 -7.31
N PRO A 71 -50.60 -5.14 -6.82
CA PRO A 71 -51.36 -5.93 -5.85
C PRO A 71 -51.87 -5.04 -4.71
N SER A 72 -53.14 -5.20 -4.32
CA SER A 72 -53.78 -4.41 -3.25
C SER A 72 -53.00 -4.44 -1.94
N ASP A 73 -52.24 -5.51 -1.72
CA ASP A 73 -51.49 -5.78 -0.49
C ASP A 73 -50.17 -5.01 -0.43
N LEU A 74 -49.82 -4.27 -1.50
CA LEU A 74 -48.66 -3.38 -1.59
C LEU A 74 -49.05 -1.89 -1.55
N ARG A 75 -50.30 -1.57 -1.21
CA ARG A 75 -50.73 -0.17 -1.05
C ARG A 75 -50.43 0.35 0.34
N SER A 76 -49.98 1.60 0.43
CA SER A 76 -49.90 2.26 1.72
C SER A 76 -51.29 2.65 2.21
N TYR A 77 -51.55 2.44 3.50
CA TYR A 77 -52.75 2.94 4.18
C TYR A 77 -52.48 4.21 4.98
N ASP A 78 -51.26 4.74 4.86
CA ASP A 78 -50.79 5.84 5.68
C ASP A 78 -51.33 7.17 5.15
N SER A 79 -51.78 8.04 6.05
CA SER A 79 -51.95 9.45 5.71
C SER A 79 -50.61 10.17 5.73
N LEU A 80 -50.52 11.33 5.06
CA LEU A 80 -49.31 12.15 5.13
C LEU A 80 -48.98 12.57 6.57
N ASP A 81 -50.00 12.85 7.39
CA ASP A 81 -49.83 13.15 8.82
C ASP A 81 -49.23 11.96 9.58
N ASP A 82 -49.70 10.74 9.31
CA ASP A 82 -49.15 9.52 9.91
C ASP A 82 -47.68 9.32 9.53
N LEU A 83 -47.31 9.60 8.26
CA LEU A 83 -45.94 9.54 7.80
C LEU A 83 -45.07 10.59 8.49
N MET A 84 -45.53 11.83 8.58
CA MET A 84 -44.74 12.93 9.15
C MET A 84 -44.52 12.79 10.66
N ALA A 85 -45.34 12.00 11.36
CA ALA A 85 -45.16 11.66 12.76
C ALA A 85 -44.06 10.60 13.01
N LEU A 86 -43.55 9.94 11.96
CA LEU A 86 -42.54 8.90 12.10
C LEU A 86 -41.13 9.46 12.30
N ASN A 87 -40.29 8.64 12.92
CA ASN A 87 -38.84 8.82 12.91
C ASN A 87 -38.28 8.55 11.49
N GLU A 88 -37.02 8.94 11.25
CA GLU A 88 -36.43 8.83 9.90
C GLU A 88 -36.29 7.39 9.38
N ASP A 89 -35.94 6.45 10.26
CA ASP A 89 -35.73 5.04 9.90
C ASP A 89 -37.04 4.38 9.43
N ASP A 90 -38.16 4.72 10.06
CA ASP A 90 -39.49 4.23 9.72
C ASP A 90 -40.13 5.00 8.56
N LEU A 91 -39.80 6.29 8.42
CA LEU A 91 -40.37 7.18 7.40
C LEU A 91 -39.96 6.73 5.99
N PHE A 92 -38.68 6.43 5.75
CA PHE A 92 -38.20 6.13 4.39
C PHE A 92 -38.98 5.01 3.69
N PRO A 93 -39.07 3.78 4.24
CA PRO A 93 -39.77 2.69 3.55
C PRO A 93 -41.27 2.93 3.41
N ARG A 94 -41.92 3.60 4.37
CA ARG A 94 -43.37 3.87 4.33
C ARG A 94 -43.73 4.99 3.37
N LEU A 95 -42.92 6.04 3.32
CA LEU A 95 -43.05 7.11 2.33
C LEU A 95 -42.83 6.56 0.91
N ALA A 96 -41.85 5.67 0.72
CA ALA A 96 -41.61 5.02 -0.57
C ALA A 96 -42.85 4.27 -1.07
N LEU A 97 -43.51 3.53 -0.18
CA LEU A 97 -44.73 2.79 -0.48
C LEU A 97 -45.91 3.73 -0.78
N TRP A 98 -46.04 4.80 -0.01
CA TRP A 98 -47.10 5.80 -0.20
C TRP A 98 -46.99 6.54 -1.53
N LEU A 99 -45.77 6.91 -1.95
CA LEU A 99 -45.50 7.58 -3.23
C LEU A 99 -45.88 6.75 -4.48
N VAL A 100 -46.10 5.46 -4.32
CA VAL A 100 -46.57 4.58 -5.41
C VAL A 100 -48.00 4.95 -5.83
N ASP A 101 -48.86 5.26 -4.86
CA ASP A 101 -50.28 5.59 -5.07
C ASP A 101 -50.55 7.10 -5.10
N ALA A 102 -49.57 7.92 -4.69
CA ALA A 102 -49.66 9.38 -4.67
C ALA A 102 -49.91 9.98 -6.06
N GLY A 103 -50.76 11.00 -6.11
CA GLY A 103 -51.03 11.82 -7.29
C GLY A 103 -50.39 13.21 -7.22
N PRO A 104 -50.64 14.07 -8.23
CA PRO A 104 -50.01 15.39 -8.32
C PRO A 104 -50.18 16.29 -7.08
N ALA A 105 -51.38 16.31 -6.49
CA ALA A 105 -51.65 17.10 -5.28
C ALA A 105 -50.90 16.56 -4.05
N ASP A 106 -50.77 15.24 -3.96
CA ASP A 106 -50.07 14.58 -2.86
C ASP A 106 -48.57 14.91 -2.85
N TYR A 107 -47.96 15.11 -4.02
CA TYR A 107 -46.55 15.50 -4.13
C TYR A 107 -46.29 16.90 -3.57
N GLU A 108 -47.16 17.87 -3.84
CA GLU A 108 -47.05 19.24 -3.32
C GLU A 108 -47.19 19.25 -1.79
N ASP A 109 -48.20 18.58 -1.25
CA ASP A 109 -48.41 18.47 0.19
C ASP A 109 -47.21 17.79 0.87
N CYS A 110 -46.69 16.72 0.26
CA CYS A 110 -45.51 16.01 0.75
C CYS A 110 -44.25 16.89 0.71
N TRP A 111 -44.07 17.66 -0.36
CA TRP A 111 -42.97 18.62 -0.50
C TRP A 111 -43.01 19.68 0.60
N HIS A 112 -44.17 20.30 0.84
CA HIS A 112 -44.34 21.27 1.92
C HIS A 112 -44.00 20.65 3.28
N ALA A 113 -44.55 19.47 3.57
CA ALA A 113 -44.32 18.79 4.83
C ALA A 113 -42.84 18.39 5.05
N LEU A 114 -42.12 17.98 4.00
CA LEU A 114 -40.71 17.60 4.09
C LEU A 114 -39.77 18.81 4.13
N SER A 115 -40.07 19.88 3.39
CA SER A 115 -39.22 21.07 3.27
C SER A 115 -39.28 21.98 4.50
N GLU A 116 -40.39 21.98 5.25
CA GLU A 116 -40.57 22.76 6.49
C GLU A 116 -39.86 22.15 7.71
N LYS A 117 -39.35 20.91 7.60
CA LYS A 117 -38.57 20.30 8.70
C LYS A 117 -37.31 21.12 8.97
N THR A 118 -36.93 21.25 10.24
CA THR A 118 -35.73 22.01 10.66
C THR A 118 -34.45 21.54 9.98
N THR A 119 -34.38 20.24 9.64
CA THR A 119 -33.33 19.62 8.84
C THR A 119 -33.98 18.76 7.77
N PRO A 120 -34.31 19.31 6.59
CA PRO A 120 -34.91 18.54 5.51
C PRO A 120 -33.97 17.42 5.07
N ASN A 121 -34.49 16.20 5.01
CA ASN A 121 -33.69 15.02 4.68
C ASN A 121 -33.63 14.86 3.15
N THR A 122 -32.45 15.11 2.58
CA THR A 122 -32.24 15.07 1.11
C THR A 122 -32.66 13.73 0.51
N ARG A 123 -32.47 12.60 1.20
CA ARG A 123 -32.86 11.29 0.69
C ARG A 123 -34.37 11.14 0.52
N MET A 124 -35.18 11.76 1.37
CA MET A 124 -36.64 11.76 1.21
C MET A 124 -37.05 12.64 0.01
N LEU A 125 -36.40 13.80 -0.11
CA LEU A 125 -36.63 14.74 -1.20
C LEU A 125 -36.25 14.14 -2.55
N ASP A 126 -35.11 13.45 -2.64
CA ASP A 126 -34.66 12.73 -3.84
C ASP A 126 -35.73 11.74 -4.30
N MET A 127 -36.28 10.95 -3.38
CA MET A 127 -37.32 9.97 -3.68
C MET A 127 -38.63 10.62 -4.13
N LEU A 128 -39.08 11.67 -3.43
CA LEU A 128 -40.27 12.44 -3.80
C LEU A 128 -40.11 13.02 -5.21
N PHE A 129 -39.00 13.70 -5.49
CA PHE A 129 -38.80 14.38 -6.77
C PHE A 129 -38.49 13.43 -7.92
N ILE A 130 -37.84 12.28 -7.69
CA ILE A 130 -37.77 11.21 -8.69
C ILE A 130 -39.18 10.76 -9.07
N ARG A 131 -40.07 10.55 -8.10
CA ARG A 131 -41.45 10.14 -8.42
C ARG A 131 -42.24 11.27 -9.10
N TRP A 132 -42.20 12.48 -8.55
CA TRP A 132 -42.95 13.62 -9.07
C TRP A 132 -42.54 13.95 -10.51
N THR A 133 -41.24 13.98 -10.80
CA THR A 133 -40.75 14.28 -12.16
C THR A 133 -41.04 13.19 -13.18
N SER A 134 -41.41 11.98 -12.75
CA SER A 134 -41.89 10.92 -13.65
C SER A 134 -43.31 11.20 -14.16
N ASP A 135 -44.10 11.97 -13.40
CA ASP A 135 -45.49 12.30 -13.74
C ASP A 135 -45.62 13.74 -14.31
N ASP A 136 -45.03 14.73 -13.63
CA ASP A 136 -45.02 16.14 -14.03
C ASP A 136 -43.70 16.84 -13.61
N PRO A 137 -42.68 16.87 -14.48
CA PRO A 137 -41.39 17.48 -14.18
C PRO A 137 -41.45 19.01 -14.05
N ILE A 138 -42.38 19.68 -14.73
CA ILE A 138 -42.46 21.14 -14.72
C ILE A 138 -43.05 21.63 -13.40
N ALA A 139 -44.11 20.99 -12.91
CA ALA A 139 -44.68 21.27 -11.60
C ALA A 139 -43.63 21.05 -10.48
N ALA A 140 -42.88 19.94 -10.55
CA ALA A 140 -41.81 19.65 -9.61
C ALA A 140 -40.71 20.72 -9.58
N ILE A 141 -40.28 21.22 -10.74
CA ILE A 141 -39.29 22.30 -10.84
C ILE A 141 -39.83 23.61 -10.24
N GLN A 142 -41.06 23.99 -10.58
CA GLN A 142 -41.69 25.21 -10.08
C GLN A 142 -41.85 25.18 -8.56
N ALA A 143 -42.21 24.02 -7.99
CA ALA A 143 -42.41 23.86 -6.56
C ALA A 143 -41.13 24.07 -5.73
N ALA A 144 -39.96 23.71 -6.28
CA ALA A 144 -38.67 23.90 -5.63
C ALA A 144 -37.97 25.22 -6.00
N GLU A 145 -38.56 26.03 -6.87
CA GLU A 145 -37.95 27.26 -7.37
C GLU A 145 -37.66 28.27 -6.24
N GLY A 146 -36.50 28.91 -6.29
CA GLY A 146 -36.07 29.87 -5.25
C GLY A 146 -35.64 29.24 -3.91
N THR A 147 -35.71 27.91 -3.77
CA THR A 147 -35.25 27.20 -2.57
C THR A 147 -33.80 26.69 -2.73
N SER A 148 -33.19 26.26 -1.63
CA SER A 148 -31.89 25.56 -1.64
C SER A 148 -31.94 24.19 -2.32
N PHE A 149 -33.14 23.67 -2.60
CA PHE A 149 -33.39 22.34 -3.16
C PHE A 149 -33.79 22.38 -4.64
N SER A 150 -33.73 23.54 -5.27
CA SER A 150 -34.10 23.75 -6.69
C SER A 150 -33.37 22.83 -7.67
N HIS A 151 -32.24 22.24 -7.28
CA HIS A 151 -31.48 21.30 -8.11
C HIS A 151 -32.05 19.87 -8.13
N ILE A 152 -32.81 19.45 -7.12
CA ILE A 152 -33.27 18.06 -6.97
C ILE A 152 -34.26 17.66 -8.07
N PRO A 153 -35.27 18.48 -8.46
CA PRO A 153 -36.16 18.14 -9.57
C PRO A 153 -35.43 17.98 -10.90
N TRP A 154 -34.42 18.82 -11.18
CA TRP A 154 -33.62 18.70 -12.41
C TRP A 154 -32.84 17.39 -12.45
N TRP A 155 -32.22 17.02 -11.33
CA TRP A 155 -31.57 15.73 -11.18
C TRP A 155 -32.58 14.58 -11.33
N GLY A 156 -33.72 14.63 -10.64
CA GLY A 156 -34.78 13.61 -10.71
C GLY A 156 -35.34 13.42 -12.12
N TRP A 157 -35.62 14.52 -12.84
CA TRP A 157 -36.10 14.45 -14.21
C TRP A 157 -35.06 13.79 -15.12
N SER A 158 -33.78 14.15 -14.98
CA SER A 158 -32.71 13.53 -15.75
C SER A 158 -32.56 12.01 -15.52
N LYS A 159 -33.01 11.50 -14.36
CA LYS A 159 -33.06 10.07 -14.08
C LYS A 159 -34.20 9.36 -14.79
N ASN A 160 -35.32 10.05 -15.00
CA ASN A 160 -36.53 9.47 -15.60
C ASN A 160 -36.51 9.56 -17.12
N ASP A 161 -36.24 10.76 -17.65
CA ASP A 161 -36.20 11.05 -19.08
C ASP A 161 -35.01 11.99 -19.39
N PRO A 162 -33.81 11.42 -19.59
CA PRO A 162 -32.59 12.21 -19.78
C PRO A 162 -32.64 13.10 -21.03
N THR A 163 -33.29 12.64 -22.10
CA THR A 163 -33.40 13.37 -23.36
C THR A 163 -34.33 14.57 -23.21
N ALA A 164 -35.54 14.37 -22.69
CA ALA A 164 -36.50 15.46 -22.51
C ALA A 164 -36.00 16.51 -21.51
N ALA A 165 -35.37 16.08 -20.41
CA ALA A 165 -34.78 16.98 -19.43
C ALA A 165 -33.70 17.87 -20.08
N TYR A 166 -32.78 17.26 -20.83
CA TYR A 166 -31.70 17.98 -21.52
C TYR A 166 -32.22 18.97 -22.56
N GLU A 167 -33.13 18.54 -23.45
CA GLU A 167 -33.71 19.39 -24.49
C GLU A 167 -34.43 20.60 -23.87
N TYR A 168 -35.23 20.36 -22.82
CA TYR A 168 -35.94 21.43 -22.13
C TYR A 168 -34.99 22.45 -21.50
N ALA A 169 -33.93 21.99 -20.83
CA ALA A 169 -32.96 22.89 -20.22
C ALA A 169 -32.14 23.68 -21.23
N CYS A 170 -31.78 23.09 -22.37
CA CYS A 170 -31.12 23.82 -23.46
C CYS A 170 -31.97 25.01 -23.95
N GLU A 171 -33.29 24.84 -24.04
CA GLU A 171 -34.19 25.88 -24.52
C GLU A 171 -34.55 26.91 -23.45
N HIS A 172 -34.78 26.48 -22.21
CA HIS A 172 -35.41 27.32 -21.19
C HIS A 172 -34.51 27.70 -20.02
N GLN A 173 -33.58 26.81 -19.60
CA GLN A 173 -32.78 27.00 -18.38
C GLN A 173 -31.35 26.41 -18.52
N PRO A 174 -30.48 27.01 -19.36
CA PRO A 174 -29.15 26.46 -19.65
C PRO A 174 -28.24 26.36 -18.43
N ASP A 175 -28.46 27.19 -17.40
CA ASP A 175 -27.73 27.13 -16.13
C ASP A 175 -27.93 25.80 -15.38
N GLN A 176 -29.02 25.07 -15.66
CA GLN A 176 -29.34 23.78 -15.03
C GLN A 176 -28.72 22.58 -15.75
N LEU A 177 -28.07 22.78 -16.90
CA LEU A 177 -27.42 21.71 -17.66
C LEU A 177 -26.38 20.97 -16.82
N GLY A 178 -25.69 21.65 -15.90
CA GLY A 178 -24.74 21.01 -14.99
C GLY A 178 -25.39 19.91 -14.12
N GLN A 179 -26.60 20.16 -13.61
CA GLN A 179 -27.33 19.21 -12.76
C GLN A 179 -27.96 18.07 -13.54
N ILE A 180 -28.48 18.37 -14.73
CA ILE A 180 -29.03 17.36 -15.63
C ILE A 180 -27.92 16.42 -16.05
N LEU A 181 -26.79 16.94 -16.54
CA LEU A 181 -25.67 16.11 -16.96
C LEU A 181 -25.05 15.32 -15.79
N TYR A 182 -25.10 15.83 -14.56
CA TYR A 182 -24.74 15.05 -13.37
C TYR A 182 -25.64 13.82 -13.22
N GLY A 183 -26.97 13.99 -13.26
CA GLY A 183 -27.90 12.88 -13.12
C GLY A 183 -27.89 11.90 -14.30
N ILE A 184 -27.75 12.39 -15.54
CA ILE A 184 -27.52 11.57 -16.73
C ILE A 184 -26.22 10.77 -16.56
N GLY A 185 -25.11 11.41 -16.17
CA GLY A 185 -23.80 10.76 -16.08
C GLY A 185 -23.76 9.57 -15.13
N GLN A 186 -24.51 9.65 -14.05
CA GLN A 186 -24.65 8.57 -13.06
C GLN A 186 -25.40 7.32 -13.58
N ARG A 187 -26.17 7.42 -14.68
CA ARG A 187 -26.95 6.30 -15.26
C ARG A 187 -26.48 5.94 -16.67
N GLU A 188 -26.21 6.94 -17.49
CA GLU A 188 -25.82 6.86 -18.90
C GLU A 188 -24.55 7.71 -19.14
N PRO A 189 -23.39 7.27 -18.61
CA PRO A 189 -22.16 8.06 -18.63
C PRO A 189 -21.70 8.43 -20.06
N GLU A 190 -21.89 7.53 -21.04
CA GLU A 190 -21.55 7.78 -22.43
C GLU A 190 -22.41 8.88 -23.07
N MET A 191 -23.69 8.95 -22.73
CA MET A 191 -24.57 10.03 -23.16
C MET A 191 -24.13 11.36 -22.54
N ALA A 192 -23.88 11.38 -21.23
CA ALA A 192 -23.41 12.58 -20.54
C ALA A 192 -22.07 13.08 -21.09
N MET A 193 -21.12 12.21 -21.44
CA MET A 193 -19.87 12.60 -22.09
C MET A 193 -20.12 13.30 -23.43
N ARG A 194 -20.97 12.73 -24.30
CA ARG A 194 -21.31 13.34 -25.60
C ARG A 194 -21.96 14.70 -25.42
N LEU A 195 -22.92 14.82 -24.51
CA LEU A 195 -23.62 16.07 -24.25
C LEU A 195 -22.71 17.13 -23.59
N LEU A 196 -21.78 16.72 -22.73
CA LEU A 196 -20.77 17.60 -22.14
C LEU A 196 -19.80 18.14 -23.20
N GLN A 197 -19.41 17.32 -24.18
CA GLN A 197 -18.59 17.78 -25.31
C GLN A 197 -19.32 18.83 -26.17
N MET A 198 -20.64 18.67 -26.34
CA MET A 198 -21.46 19.65 -27.05
C MET A 198 -21.68 20.93 -26.23
N ASN A 199 -21.63 20.85 -24.89
CA ASN A 199 -21.85 21.98 -23.98
C ASN A 199 -20.74 22.09 -22.93
N PRO A 200 -19.50 22.46 -23.31
CA PRO A 200 -18.37 22.48 -22.38
C PRO A 200 -18.58 23.40 -21.17
N ASP A 201 -19.36 24.47 -21.33
CA ASP A 201 -19.67 25.43 -20.27
C ASP A 201 -20.45 24.81 -19.11
N ALA A 202 -21.26 23.78 -19.37
CA ALA A 202 -21.99 23.05 -18.32
C ALA A 202 -21.04 22.30 -17.37
N GLY A 203 -19.80 22.00 -17.80
CA GLY A 203 -18.77 21.31 -17.02
C GLY A 203 -18.00 22.19 -16.04
N LYS A 204 -18.17 23.53 -16.07
CA LYS A 204 -17.35 24.48 -15.30
C LYS A 204 -17.40 24.27 -13.78
N ASN A 205 -18.52 23.76 -13.26
CA ASN A 205 -18.69 23.48 -11.82
C ASN A 205 -18.21 22.06 -11.42
N GLY A 206 -17.73 21.25 -12.38
CA GLY A 206 -17.27 19.88 -12.14
C GLY A 206 -18.36 18.84 -11.84
N LEU A 207 -19.63 19.24 -11.72
CA LEU A 207 -20.73 18.33 -11.39
C LEU A 207 -20.95 17.27 -12.49
N PRO A 208 -21.03 17.60 -13.79
CA PRO A 208 -21.16 16.58 -14.84
C PRO A 208 -20.04 15.55 -14.81
N VAL A 209 -18.79 16.01 -14.64
CA VAL A 209 -17.60 15.15 -14.56
C VAL A 209 -17.74 14.16 -13.41
N ARG A 210 -18.15 14.62 -12.22
CA ARG A 210 -18.40 13.76 -11.07
C ARG A 210 -19.48 12.72 -11.35
N GLY A 211 -20.59 13.12 -11.97
CA GLY A 211 -21.69 12.20 -12.29
C GLY A 211 -21.26 11.09 -13.24
N ILE A 212 -20.48 11.45 -14.27
CA ILE A 212 -19.90 10.48 -15.21
C ILE A 212 -18.98 9.50 -14.48
N ILE A 213 -18.09 9.98 -13.61
CA ILE A 213 -17.20 9.11 -12.82
C ILE A 213 -18.00 8.16 -11.93
N GLU A 214 -19.03 8.67 -11.24
CA GLU A 214 -19.91 7.86 -10.39
C GLU A 214 -20.64 6.77 -11.20
N GLY A 215 -21.13 7.10 -12.40
CA GLY A 215 -21.77 6.14 -13.30
C GLY A 215 -20.78 5.06 -13.78
N LEU A 216 -19.65 5.49 -14.34
CA LEU A 216 -18.61 4.59 -14.83
C LEU A 216 -18.05 3.69 -13.73
N THR A 217 -17.89 4.17 -12.49
CA THR A 217 -17.34 3.35 -11.38
C THR A 217 -18.11 2.05 -11.18
N ASN A 218 -19.40 2.03 -11.52
CA ASN A 218 -20.25 0.85 -11.37
C ASN A 218 -20.29 -0.05 -12.61
N THR A 219 -19.92 0.46 -13.79
CA THR A 219 -20.08 -0.24 -15.07
C THR A 219 -18.75 -0.55 -15.77
N ASP A 220 -17.78 0.33 -15.63
CA ASP A 220 -16.43 0.29 -16.21
C ASP A 220 -15.46 1.10 -15.32
N PRO A 221 -14.93 0.49 -14.24
CA PRO A 221 -13.99 1.15 -13.34
C PRO A 221 -12.69 1.64 -14.01
N GLU A 222 -12.24 0.95 -15.07
CA GLU A 222 -11.07 1.37 -15.86
C GLU A 222 -11.34 2.71 -16.55
N ALA A 223 -12.49 2.81 -17.25
CA ALA A 223 -12.90 4.06 -17.87
C ALA A 223 -13.11 5.17 -16.83
N ALA A 224 -13.67 4.85 -15.65
CA ALA A 224 -13.85 5.81 -14.57
C ALA A 224 -12.51 6.41 -14.09
N VAL A 225 -11.50 5.56 -13.87
CA VAL A 225 -10.14 5.98 -13.48
C VAL A 225 -9.49 6.85 -14.55
N LYS A 226 -9.54 6.42 -15.82
CA LYS A 226 -8.95 7.17 -16.93
C LYS A 226 -9.64 8.53 -17.12
N PHE A 227 -10.97 8.54 -17.09
CA PHE A 227 -11.75 9.77 -17.22
C PHE A 227 -11.52 10.73 -16.05
N SER A 228 -11.46 10.23 -14.80
CA SER A 228 -11.08 11.02 -13.62
C SER A 228 -9.69 11.64 -13.82
N PHE A 229 -8.70 10.84 -14.22
CA PHE A 229 -7.33 11.32 -14.46
C PHE A 229 -7.23 12.41 -15.55
N GLU A 230 -8.04 12.32 -16.61
CA GLU A 230 -8.05 13.29 -17.71
C GLU A 230 -8.77 14.61 -17.36
N ASN A 231 -9.79 14.54 -16.50
CA ASN A 231 -10.71 15.66 -16.27
C ASN A 231 -10.58 16.30 -14.87
N GLN A 232 -9.80 15.71 -13.96
CA GLN A 232 -9.61 16.19 -12.61
C GLN A 232 -8.12 16.39 -12.29
N SER A 233 -7.83 17.27 -11.32
CA SER A 233 -6.47 17.49 -10.81
C SER A 233 -5.98 16.38 -9.86
N TYR A 234 -6.83 15.40 -9.55
CA TYR A 234 -6.54 14.28 -8.66
C TYR A 234 -7.31 13.04 -9.12
N LEU A 235 -6.90 11.87 -8.64
CA LEU A 235 -7.57 10.60 -8.93
C LEU A 235 -8.51 10.23 -7.79
N ASP A 236 -9.77 9.93 -8.11
CA ASP A 236 -10.71 9.38 -7.12
C ASP A 236 -10.31 7.96 -6.72
N SER A 237 -10.31 7.67 -5.40
CA SER A 237 -9.88 6.36 -4.89
C SER A 237 -10.90 5.27 -5.18
N LYS A 238 -12.21 5.59 -5.19
CA LYS A 238 -13.28 4.61 -5.39
C LYS A 238 -13.25 3.91 -6.77
N PRO A 239 -13.14 4.63 -7.90
CA PRO A 239 -12.89 4.02 -9.21
C PRO A 239 -11.67 3.10 -9.21
N LEU A 240 -10.58 3.53 -8.58
CA LEU A 240 -9.34 2.76 -8.54
C LEU A 240 -9.49 1.48 -7.72
N GLU A 241 -10.13 1.56 -6.56
CA GLU A 241 -10.46 0.41 -5.71
C GLU A 241 -11.40 -0.57 -6.41
N ALA A 242 -12.38 -0.07 -7.19
CA ALA A 242 -13.26 -0.90 -8.00
C ALA A 242 -12.47 -1.60 -9.13
N TRP A 243 -11.59 -0.88 -9.82
CA TRP A 243 -10.76 -1.45 -10.89
C TRP A 243 -9.77 -2.49 -10.33
N LEU A 244 -9.13 -2.20 -9.20
CA LEU A 244 -8.23 -3.15 -8.53
C LEU A 244 -8.94 -4.43 -8.09
N ARG A 245 -10.24 -4.37 -7.78
CA ARG A 245 -11.03 -5.56 -7.43
C ARG A 245 -11.40 -6.38 -8.66
N GLU A 246 -11.65 -5.73 -9.79
CA GLU A 246 -12.09 -6.37 -11.02
C GLU A 246 -10.94 -6.92 -11.85
N ASP A 247 -9.91 -6.10 -12.10
CA ASP A 247 -8.70 -6.45 -12.84
C ASP A 247 -7.47 -5.74 -12.21
N PRO A 248 -6.89 -6.31 -11.14
CA PRO A 248 -5.74 -5.71 -10.48
C PRO A 248 -4.50 -5.65 -11.37
N VAL A 249 -4.36 -6.55 -12.35
CA VAL A 249 -3.20 -6.57 -13.25
C VAL A 249 -3.23 -5.34 -14.17
N ALA A 250 -4.35 -5.08 -14.83
CA ALA A 250 -4.52 -3.91 -15.69
C ALA A 250 -4.43 -2.61 -14.88
N ALA A 251 -5.10 -2.56 -13.71
CA ALA A 251 -5.08 -1.39 -12.83
C ALA A 251 -3.67 -1.04 -12.36
N LEU A 252 -2.92 -2.02 -11.85
CA LEU A 252 -1.54 -1.80 -11.40
C LEU A 252 -0.66 -1.33 -12.55
N LYS A 253 -0.72 -1.99 -13.71
CA LYS A 253 0.04 -1.57 -14.90
C LYS A 253 -0.21 -0.09 -15.21
N TRP A 254 -1.48 0.33 -15.21
CA TRP A 254 -1.84 1.73 -15.47
C TRP A 254 -1.32 2.68 -14.39
N ILE A 255 -1.49 2.35 -13.10
CA ILE A 255 -0.96 3.15 -11.97
C ILE A 255 0.53 3.40 -12.16
N PHE A 256 1.30 2.36 -12.52
CA PHE A 256 2.74 2.46 -12.67
C PHE A 256 3.16 3.25 -13.89
N GLU A 257 2.50 3.06 -15.04
CA GLU A 257 2.71 3.88 -16.23
C GLU A 257 2.47 5.38 -15.96
N LYS A 258 1.59 5.70 -15.00
CA LYS A 258 1.22 7.06 -14.63
C LYS A 258 1.84 7.56 -13.32
N GLN A 259 2.75 6.81 -12.68
CA GLN A 259 3.20 7.12 -11.30
C GLN A 259 3.80 8.53 -11.13
N THR A 260 4.41 9.08 -12.19
CA THR A 260 4.99 10.43 -12.16
C THR A 260 3.94 11.53 -12.13
N ALA A 261 2.75 11.23 -12.65
CA ALA A 261 1.60 12.14 -12.68
C ALA A 261 0.65 11.91 -11.50
N ILE A 262 0.54 10.68 -10.99
CA ILE A 262 -0.36 10.35 -9.88
C ILE A 262 0.36 10.46 -8.54
N ARG A 263 0.05 11.52 -7.78
CA ARG A 263 0.55 11.68 -6.40
C ARG A 263 -0.36 10.93 -5.43
N GLY A 264 0.23 10.20 -4.47
CA GLY A 264 -0.50 9.65 -3.32
C GLY A 264 -0.91 8.18 -3.41
N ILE A 265 -0.71 7.50 -4.54
CA ILE A 265 -0.91 6.04 -4.60
C ILE A 265 0.30 5.36 -3.97
N ASN A 266 0.06 4.54 -2.95
CA ASN A 266 1.07 3.68 -2.35
C ASN A 266 1.11 2.34 -3.08
N THR A 267 1.85 2.26 -4.18
CA THR A 267 1.85 1.05 -5.01
C THR A 267 2.49 -0.16 -4.34
N VAL A 268 3.34 0.05 -3.33
CA VAL A 268 3.85 -1.04 -2.49
C VAL A 268 2.70 -1.69 -1.71
N GLU A 269 1.81 -0.88 -1.14
CA GLU A 269 0.65 -1.39 -0.40
C GLU A 269 -0.36 -2.09 -1.32
N THR A 270 -0.55 -1.57 -2.53
CA THR A 270 -1.40 -2.23 -3.53
C THR A 270 -0.84 -3.58 -3.95
N LEU A 271 0.47 -3.68 -4.18
CA LEU A 271 1.13 -4.96 -4.49
C LEU A 271 1.03 -5.96 -3.34
N LYS A 272 1.18 -5.52 -2.09
CA LYS A 272 0.98 -6.38 -0.90
C LYS A 272 -0.46 -6.89 -0.78
N THR A 273 -1.44 -6.06 -1.15
CA THR A 273 -2.84 -6.47 -1.19
C THR A 273 -3.06 -7.53 -2.27
N LEU A 274 -2.48 -7.33 -3.45
CA LEU A 274 -2.52 -8.33 -4.53
C LEU A 274 -1.87 -9.66 -4.11
N GLU A 275 -0.69 -9.61 -3.48
CA GLU A 275 -0.01 -10.81 -2.96
C GLU A 275 -0.88 -11.58 -1.97
N ARG A 276 -1.63 -10.87 -1.11
CA ARG A 276 -2.51 -11.48 -0.10
C ARG A 276 -3.78 -12.07 -0.69
N GLU A 277 -4.40 -11.40 -1.67
CA GLU A 277 -5.75 -11.71 -2.14
C GLU A 277 -5.77 -12.51 -3.46
N ASN A 278 -4.83 -12.28 -4.37
CA ASN A 278 -4.72 -12.98 -5.65
C ASN A 278 -3.26 -13.29 -6.03
N PRO A 279 -2.52 -14.08 -5.22
CA PRO A 279 -1.11 -14.41 -5.47
C PRO A 279 -0.88 -15.08 -6.84
N ASP A 280 -1.85 -15.86 -7.33
CA ASP A 280 -1.77 -16.56 -8.62
C ASP A 280 -1.70 -15.61 -9.83
N GLN A 281 -2.04 -14.33 -9.67
CA GLN A 281 -1.96 -13.32 -10.72
C GLN A 281 -0.59 -12.62 -10.79
N LEU A 282 0.28 -12.82 -9.78
CA LEU A 282 1.62 -12.20 -9.76
C LEU A 282 2.49 -12.60 -10.97
N PRO A 283 2.53 -13.87 -11.42
CA PRO A 283 3.32 -14.24 -12.61
C PRO A 283 2.85 -13.52 -13.88
N GLN A 284 1.52 -13.47 -14.10
CA GLN A 284 0.95 -12.74 -15.25
C GLN A 284 1.28 -11.25 -15.18
N LEU A 285 1.20 -10.65 -13.99
CA LEU A 285 1.61 -9.27 -13.79
C LEU A 285 3.09 -9.09 -14.14
N ALA A 286 3.99 -9.94 -13.61
CA ALA A 286 5.42 -9.86 -13.90
C ALA A 286 5.74 -9.95 -15.41
N ASP A 287 5.06 -10.86 -16.13
CA ASP A 287 5.23 -11.03 -17.59
C ASP A 287 4.75 -9.82 -18.40
N SER A 288 3.71 -9.13 -17.91
CA SER A 288 3.15 -7.95 -18.57
C SER A 288 3.97 -6.67 -18.39
N LEU A 289 4.89 -6.66 -17.42
CA LEU A 289 5.63 -5.48 -17.02
C LEU A 289 6.97 -5.35 -17.77
N PRO A 290 7.37 -4.13 -18.16
CA PRO A 290 8.69 -3.90 -18.71
C PRO A 290 9.78 -4.18 -17.67
N HIS A 291 11.00 -4.49 -18.13
CA HIS A 291 12.16 -4.62 -17.25
C HIS A 291 12.34 -3.34 -16.42
N GLY A 292 12.49 -3.49 -15.10
CA GLY A 292 12.59 -2.36 -14.19
C GLY A 292 12.36 -2.73 -12.74
N ASN A 293 12.34 -1.72 -11.86
CA ASN A 293 12.17 -1.90 -10.41
C ASN A 293 10.85 -2.57 -10.03
N LEU A 294 9.82 -2.32 -10.83
CA LEU A 294 8.50 -2.85 -10.58
C LEU A 294 8.42 -4.35 -10.86
N ARG A 295 8.79 -4.76 -12.07
CA ARG A 295 8.85 -6.17 -12.42
C ARG A 295 9.69 -6.95 -11.40
N ARG A 296 10.83 -6.38 -10.97
CA ARG A 296 11.65 -6.96 -9.90
C ARG A 296 10.93 -7.12 -8.56
N GLN A 297 10.10 -6.16 -8.16
CA GLN A 297 9.31 -6.27 -6.93
C GLN A 297 8.30 -7.41 -7.01
N VAL A 298 7.60 -7.53 -8.14
CA VAL A 298 6.66 -8.63 -8.38
C VAL A 298 7.39 -9.98 -8.44
N GLU A 299 8.51 -10.07 -9.16
CA GLU A 299 9.37 -11.26 -9.20
C GLU A 299 9.90 -11.65 -7.81
N SER A 300 10.24 -10.66 -6.97
CA SER A 300 10.66 -10.88 -5.58
C SER A 300 9.51 -11.46 -4.75
N MET A 301 8.27 -10.96 -4.90
CA MET A 301 7.09 -11.51 -4.22
C MET A 301 6.81 -12.96 -4.65
N ILE A 302 6.86 -13.24 -5.96
CA ILE A 302 6.73 -14.61 -6.49
C ILE A 302 7.81 -15.52 -5.89
N PHE A 303 9.05 -15.03 -5.80
CA PHE A 303 10.14 -15.79 -5.22
C PHE A 303 9.97 -16.03 -3.72
N GLN A 304 9.46 -15.06 -2.96
CA GLN A 304 9.12 -15.24 -1.54
C GLN A 304 8.02 -16.28 -1.34
N GLN A 305 7.03 -16.34 -2.23
CA GLN A 305 6.03 -17.40 -2.21
C GLN A 305 6.67 -18.77 -2.51
N LEU A 306 7.63 -18.83 -3.43
CA LEU A 306 8.38 -20.05 -3.71
C LEU A 306 9.21 -20.50 -2.50
N ILE A 307 9.89 -19.59 -1.79
CA ILE A 307 10.62 -19.90 -0.55
C ILE A 307 9.68 -20.58 0.48
N ARG A 308 8.46 -20.05 0.64
CA ARG A 308 7.49 -20.60 1.61
C ARG A 308 6.88 -21.94 1.19
N SER A 309 6.72 -22.17 -0.10
CA SER A 309 6.02 -23.35 -0.62
C SER A 309 6.96 -24.50 -1.00
N ASP A 310 8.14 -24.19 -1.53
CA ASP A 310 9.14 -25.14 -2.00
C ASP A 310 10.56 -24.51 -1.90
N PRO A 311 11.16 -24.51 -0.68
CA PRO A 311 12.46 -23.88 -0.45
C PRO A 311 13.59 -24.56 -1.23
N GLU A 312 13.48 -25.86 -1.54
CA GLU A 312 14.48 -26.57 -2.35
C GLU A 312 14.47 -26.08 -3.80
N LYS A 313 13.28 -25.92 -4.38
CA LYS A 313 13.13 -25.33 -5.71
C LYS A 313 13.52 -23.86 -5.75
N ALA A 314 13.23 -23.08 -4.70
CA ALA A 314 13.72 -21.70 -4.58
C ALA A 314 15.26 -21.66 -4.63
N MET A 315 15.90 -22.57 -3.92
CA MET A 315 17.35 -22.73 -3.85
C MET A 315 17.95 -23.11 -5.21
N GLU A 316 17.34 -24.09 -5.90
CA GLU A 316 17.74 -24.47 -7.27
C GLU A 316 17.61 -23.28 -8.23
N GLN A 317 16.46 -22.59 -8.21
CA GLN A 317 16.20 -21.42 -9.05
C GLN A 317 17.21 -20.29 -8.79
N ALA A 318 17.55 -20.02 -7.54
CA ALA A 318 18.52 -19.00 -7.18
C ALA A 318 19.92 -19.31 -7.73
N ARG A 319 20.37 -20.56 -7.62
CA ARG A 319 21.69 -21.02 -8.10
C ARG A 319 21.78 -21.08 -9.63
N ALA A 320 20.68 -21.47 -10.29
CA ALA A 320 20.60 -21.54 -11.75
C ALA A 320 20.45 -20.15 -12.41
N ASN A 321 20.24 -19.09 -11.62
CA ASN A 321 19.99 -17.76 -12.17
C ASN A 321 21.23 -17.22 -12.91
N PRO A 322 21.11 -16.88 -14.20
CA PRO A 322 22.23 -16.41 -15.02
C PRO A 322 22.81 -15.07 -14.52
N SER A 323 21.98 -14.24 -13.88
CA SER A 323 22.44 -13.00 -13.27
C SER A 323 22.99 -13.29 -11.88
N LYS A 324 24.31 -13.21 -11.72
CA LYS A 324 24.97 -13.39 -10.41
C LYS A 324 24.38 -12.48 -9.33
N LYS A 325 23.92 -11.28 -9.69
CA LYS A 325 23.31 -10.33 -8.76
C LYS A 325 21.91 -10.78 -8.33
N ILE A 326 21.07 -11.20 -9.26
CA ILE A 326 19.73 -11.72 -8.92
C ILE A 326 19.88 -13.01 -8.11
N ALA A 327 20.82 -13.89 -8.50
CA ALA A 327 21.17 -15.08 -7.73
C ALA A 327 21.53 -14.72 -6.27
N ALA A 328 22.44 -13.77 -6.07
CA ALA A 328 22.83 -13.32 -4.73
C ALA A 328 21.65 -12.74 -3.92
N GLN A 329 20.76 -11.97 -4.55
CA GLN A 329 19.58 -11.44 -3.87
C GLN A 329 18.59 -12.55 -3.47
N GLN A 330 18.37 -13.53 -4.35
CA GLN A 330 17.50 -14.67 -4.10
C GLN A 330 18.08 -15.56 -2.98
N LEU A 331 19.38 -15.82 -3.01
CA LEU A 331 20.10 -16.50 -1.93
C LEU A 331 19.97 -15.76 -0.61
N ALA A 332 20.08 -14.42 -0.62
CA ALA A 332 19.92 -13.62 0.57
C ALA A 332 18.52 -13.76 1.19
N GLN A 333 17.47 -13.78 0.36
CA GLN A 333 16.09 -13.97 0.82
C GLN A 333 15.87 -15.38 1.41
N ILE A 334 16.47 -16.41 0.80
CA ILE A 334 16.43 -17.78 1.36
C ILE A 334 17.15 -17.80 2.71
N ALA A 335 18.37 -17.25 2.79
CA ALA A 335 19.13 -17.19 4.04
C ALA A 335 18.36 -16.41 5.12
N GLU A 336 17.72 -15.29 4.77
CA GLU A 336 16.92 -14.49 5.68
C GLU A 336 15.71 -15.28 6.22
N SER A 337 15.03 -16.05 5.36
CA SER A 337 13.91 -16.89 5.79
C SER A 337 14.32 -17.98 6.78
N ASN A 338 15.57 -18.44 6.74
CA ASN A 338 16.10 -19.47 7.64
C ASN A 338 16.64 -18.91 8.96
N LEU A 339 16.86 -17.60 9.09
CA LEU A 339 17.57 -17.00 10.25
C LEU A 339 17.00 -17.41 11.60
N LYS A 340 15.68 -17.56 11.68
CA LYS A 340 15.00 -17.87 12.93
C LYS A 340 15.10 -19.34 13.31
N ASP A 341 14.98 -20.23 12.32
CA ASP A 341 14.82 -21.66 12.55
C ASP A 341 16.15 -22.43 12.40
N ASP A 342 17.04 -21.95 11.51
CA ASP A 342 18.36 -22.51 11.23
C ASP A 342 19.38 -21.41 10.83
N PRO A 343 19.92 -20.65 11.81
CA PRO A 343 20.90 -19.60 11.53
C PRO A 343 22.22 -20.15 10.97
N ALA A 344 22.56 -21.41 11.26
CA ALA A 344 23.75 -22.05 10.69
C ALA A 344 23.61 -22.21 9.17
N ARG A 345 22.43 -22.65 8.72
CA ARG A 345 22.11 -22.70 7.29
C ARG A 345 22.13 -21.33 6.63
N SER A 346 21.64 -20.30 7.30
CA SER A 346 21.73 -18.91 6.81
C SER A 346 23.18 -18.47 6.61
N LEU A 347 24.06 -18.81 7.54
CA LEU A 347 25.49 -18.50 7.47
C LEU A 347 26.20 -19.27 6.35
N GLU A 348 25.85 -20.54 6.12
CA GLU A 348 26.35 -21.33 5.00
C GLU A 348 26.01 -20.67 3.65
N ILE A 349 24.74 -20.27 3.47
CA ILE A 349 24.28 -19.63 2.23
C ILE A 349 24.97 -18.27 2.05
N PHE A 350 25.11 -17.48 3.13
CA PHE A 350 25.85 -16.23 3.10
C PHE A 350 27.30 -16.43 2.67
N THR A 351 27.95 -17.48 3.15
CA THR A 351 29.34 -17.82 2.77
C THR A 351 29.42 -18.22 1.29
N GLU A 352 28.51 -19.07 0.81
CA GLU A 352 28.41 -19.43 -0.63
C GLU A 352 28.27 -18.18 -1.52
N MET A 353 27.44 -17.22 -1.09
CA MET A 353 27.26 -15.96 -1.82
C MET A 353 28.55 -15.14 -1.88
N LEU A 354 29.29 -15.06 -0.79
CA LEU A 354 30.54 -14.32 -0.74
C LEU A 354 31.59 -14.94 -1.67
N GLU A 355 31.73 -16.27 -1.70
CA GLU A 355 32.76 -16.94 -2.50
C GLU A 355 32.56 -16.81 -4.02
N ASP A 356 31.34 -17.00 -4.52
CA ASP A 356 31.08 -17.07 -5.97
C ASP A 356 30.54 -15.75 -6.57
N LYS A 357 30.00 -14.86 -5.71
CA LYS A 357 29.19 -13.71 -6.15
C LYS A 357 29.61 -12.37 -5.52
N VAL A 358 30.84 -12.27 -4.98
CA VAL A 358 31.34 -11.05 -4.29
C VAL A 358 31.22 -9.77 -5.13
N ASP A 359 31.55 -9.83 -6.42
CA ASP A 359 31.46 -8.68 -7.33
C ASP A 359 30.00 -8.24 -7.56
N ALA A 360 29.08 -9.20 -7.52
CA ALA A 360 27.65 -8.95 -7.69
C ALA A 360 27.01 -8.31 -6.44
N ILE A 361 27.56 -8.61 -5.25
CA ILE A 361 27.15 -8.00 -3.98
C ILE A 361 27.56 -6.52 -3.92
N SER A 362 28.73 -6.17 -4.47
CA SER A 362 29.25 -4.80 -4.45
C SER A 362 28.74 -3.91 -5.60
N SER A 363 28.29 -4.52 -6.71
CA SER A 363 27.79 -3.79 -7.89
C SER A 363 26.40 -3.20 -7.69
N LYS A 364 26.21 -1.94 -8.11
CA LYS A 364 24.88 -1.28 -8.18
C LYS A 364 24.07 -1.66 -9.43
N LYS A 365 24.73 -2.16 -10.48
CA LYS A 365 24.14 -2.47 -11.79
C LYS A 365 23.67 -3.92 -11.86
N ILE A 366 22.45 -4.14 -12.35
CA ILE A 366 21.94 -5.45 -12.79
C ILE A 366 21.95 -5.46 -14.31
N GLU A 367 22.53 -6.49 -14.90
CA GLU A 367 22.44 -6.78 -16.33
C GLU A 367 21.55 -8.00 -16.54
N TYR A 368 20.64 -7.89 -17.51
CA TYR A 368 19.70 -8.94 -17.90
C TYR A 368 20.21 -9.64 -19.17
N GLN A 369 19.69 -10.84 -19.45
CA GLN A 369 20.13 -11.66 -20.58
C GLN A 369 19.88 -11.00 -21.96
N ASP A 370 18.88 -10.14 -22.04
CA ASP A 370 18.52 -9.38 -23.24
C ASP A 370 19.40 -8.14 -23.46
N GLY A 371 20.38 -7.90 -22.60
CA GLY A 371 21.25 -6.73 -22.63
C GLY A 371 20.66 -5.49 -21.95
N ALA A 372 19.45 -5.56 -21.40
CA ALA A 372 18.92 -4.49 -20.57
C ALA A 372 19.75 -4.34 -19.29
N SER A 373 19.74 -3.13 -18.70
CA SER A 373 20.35 -2.92 -17.39
C SER A 373 19.51 -2.00 -16.51
N SER A 374 19.62 -2.21 -15.21
CA SER A 374 18.95 -1.39 -14.21
C SER A 374 19.87 -1.13 -13.01
N GLU A 375 19.67 -0.02 -12.32
CA GLU A 375 20.33 0.26 -11.05
C GLU A 375 19.46 -0.18 -9.86
N GLY A 376 20.08 -0.67 -8.80
CA GLY A 376 19.39 -1.01 -7.55
C GLY A 376 19.53 -2.48 -7.13
N GLY A 377 19.13 -2.78 -5.90
CA GLY A 377 19.32 -4.09 -5.25
C GLY A 377 20.56 -4.09 -4.38
N GLY A 378 20.37 -4.35 -3.09
CA GLY A 378 21.38 -4.26 -2.03
C GLY A 378 20.81 -4.16 -0.60
N GLY A 379 19.49 -3.95 -0.46
CA GLY A 379 18.83 -3.93 0.86
C GLY A 379 18.67 -5.32 1.48
N GLU A 380 18.50 -6.35 0.66
CA GLU A 380 18.35 -7.74 1.10
C GLU A 380 19.64 -8.22 1.77
N MET A 381 20.79 -7.89 1.19
CA MET A 381 22.10 -8.22 1.74
C MET A 381 22.33 -7.54 3.11
N ALA A 382 21.99 -6.26 3.21
CA ALA A 382 22.13 -5.51 4.45
C ALA A 382 21.24 -6.10 5.56
N SER A 383 20.01 -6.47 5.22
CA SER A 383 19.05 -7.09 6.15
C SER A 383 19.54 -8.47 6.62
N LEU A 384 20.05 -9.30 5.70
CA LEU A 384 20.67 -10.59 6.05
C LEU A 384 21.88 -10.42 6.97
N ILE A 385 22.82 -9.53 6.63
CA ILE A 385 24.00 -9.26 7.47
C ILE A 385 23.56 -8.80 8.85
N GLN A 386 22.56 -7.91 8.91
CA GLN A 386 22.04 -7.43 10.17
C GLN A 386 21.49 -8.57 11.03
N GLY A 387 20.70 -9.48 10.44
CA GLY A 387 20.14 -10.64 11.13
C GLY A 387 21.22 -11.64 11.57
N LEU A 388 22.19 -11.94 10.70
CA LEU A 388 23.30 -12.83 10.99
C LEU A 388 24.20 -12.28 12.12
N ILE A 389 24.48 -10.98 12.15
CA ILE A 389 25.22 -10.35 13.27
C ILE A 389 24.43 -10.43 14.58
N GLN A 390 23.09 -10.45 14.55
CA GLN A 390 22.29 -10.62 15.76
C GLN A 390 22.30 -12.06 16.27
N THR A 391 22.42 -13.06 15.40
CA THR A 391 22.37 -14.48 15.77
C THR A 391 23.75 -15.09 16.02
N ASP A 392 24.73 -14.77 15.18
CA ASP A 392 26.10 -15.30 15.22
C ASP A 392 27.10 -14.26 14.67
N PRO A 393 27.45 -13.23 15.47
CA PRO A 393 28.31 -12.15 15.00
C PRO A 393 29.73 -12.62 14.67
N GLU A 394 30.27 -13.57 15.43
CA GLU A 394 31.61 -14.11 15.21
C GLU A 394 31.67 -14.92 13.91
N GLY A 395 30.75 -15.87 13.73
CA GLY A 395 30.69 -16.70 12.51
C GLY A 395 30.49 -15.86 11.26
N THR A 396 29.61 -14.85 11.33
CA THR A 396 29.33 -13.91 10.23
C THR A 396 30.57 -13.12 9.82
N LEU A 397 31.29 -12.58 10.82
CA LEU A 397 32.48 -11.78 10.56
C LEU A 397 33.63 -12.65 10.03
N ASN A 398 33.82 -13.85 10.60
CA ASN A 398 34.82 -14.81 10.12
C ASN A 398 34.54 -15.25 8.68
N ALA A 399 33.26 -15.49 8.33
CA ALA A 399 32.87 -15.79 6.95
C ALA A 399 33.20 -14.63 6.01
N ALA A 400 32.88 -13.38 6.38
CA ALA A 400 33.21 -12.19 5.59
C ALA A 400 34.74 -12.02 5.38
N LEU A 401 35.52 -12.21 6.45
CA LEU A 401 36.98 -12.09 6.41
C LEU A 401 37.65 -13.20 5.61
N SER A 402 37.09 -14.41 5.60
CA SER A 402 37.64 -15.54 4.84
C SER A 402 37.70 -15.27 3.33
N VAL A 403 36.76 -14.46 2.82
CA VAL A 403 36.65 -14.11 1.39
C VAL A 403 37.32 -12.78 1.07
N GLN A 404 37.14 -11.76 1.92
CA GLN A 404 37.67 -10.40 1.66
C GLN A 404 39.13 -10.25 2.11
N GLY A 405 39.65 -11.21 2.88
CA GLY A 405 40.96 -11.11 3.53
C GLY A 405 41.04 -9.95 4.52
N ASP A 406 42.23 -9.36 4.65
CA ASP A 406 42.49 -8.20 5.51
C ASP A 406 41.93 -6.88 4.97
N ALA A 407 41.18 -6.91 3.86
CA ALA A 407 40.60 -5.71 3.27
C ALA A 407 39.58 -5.10 4.24
N TYR A 408 39.97 -3.99 4.87
CA TYR A 408 39.06 -3.20 5.67
C TYR A 408 38.03 -2.54 4.77
N THR A 409 36.85 -3.13 4.67
CA THR A 409 35.72 -2.56 3.94
C THR A 409 34.79 -1.81 4.90
N GLN A 410 34.03 -0.85 4.36
CA GLN A 410 32.95 -0.19 5.11
C GLN A 410 31.95 -1.21 5.69
N THR A 411 31.75 -2.33 4.98
CA THR A 411 30.89 -3.43 5.43
C THR A 411 31.44 -4.10 6.68
N THR A 412 32.74 -4.41 6.73
CA THR A 412 33.40 -4.98 7.90
C THR A 412 33.30 -4.05 9.11
N TYR A 413 33.51 -2.74 8.92
CA TYR A 413 33.31 -1.77 10.00
C TYR A 413 31.87 -1.74 10.50
N ASN A 414 30.88 -1.76 9.60
CA ASN A 414 29.47 -1.75 9.99
C ASN A 414 29.10 -3.00 10.79
N MET A 415 29.63 -4.17 10.42
CA MET A 415 29.47 -5.43 11.17
C MET A 415 30.08 -5.32 12.57
N LEU A 416 31.34 -4.86 12.68
CA LEU A 416 32.03 -4.64 13.95
C LEU A 416 31.26 -3.68 14.86
N TYR A 417 30.80 -2.56 14.29
CA TYR A 417 30.01 -1.57 15.01
C TYR A 417 28.70 -2.18 15.55
N GLN A 418 27.97 -2.91 14.70
CA GLN A 418 26.72 -3.54 15.09
C GLN A 418 26.94 -4.64 16.16
N TRP A 419 28.00 -5.43 16.05
CA TRP A 419 28.37 -6.37 17.10
C TRP A 419 28.68 -5.63 18.41
N GLY A 420 29.57 -4.64 18.40
CA GLY A 420 30.00 -3.94 19.63
C GLY A 420 28.89 -3.17 20.33
N THR A 421 27.90 -2.66 19.57
CA THR A 421 26.70 -2.05 20.16
C THR A 421 25.85 -3.06 20.92
N THR A 422 25.72 -4.29 20.39
CA THR A 422 24.94 -5.37 21.00
C THR A 422 25.70 -6.03 22.15
N ASP A 423 26.93 -6.47 21.89
CA ASP A 423 27.80 -7.16 22.84
C ASP A 423 29.26 -6.73 22.63
N SER A 424 29.65 -5.67 23.35
CA SER A 424 31.02 -5.15 23.31
C SER A 424 32.02 -6.04 24.04
N THR A 425 31.56 -6.88 24.97
CA THR A 425 32.43 -7.76 25.74
C THR A 425 32.85 -8.92 24.87
N ALA A 426 31.92 -9.59 24.20
CA ALA A 426 32.23 -10.62 23.22
C ALA A 426 33.08 -10.07 22.06
N LEU A 427 32.78 -8.88 21.55
CA LEU A 427 33.61 -8.25 20.53
C LEU A 427 35.04 -8.00 21.00
N ALA A 428 35.22 -7.57 22.26
CA ALA A 428 36.54 -7.36 22.84
C ALA A 428 37.34 -8.66 22.96
N GLU A 429 36.69 -9.72 23.46
CA GLU A 429 37.26 -11.06 23.59
C GLU A 429 37.65 -11.67 22.23
N TRP A 430 36.84 -11.43 21.20
CA TRP A 430 37.19 -11.82 19.84
C TRP A 430 38.37 -11.00 19.31
N ALA A 431 38.33 -9.67 19.45
CA ALA A 431 39.32 -8.76 18.87
C ALA A 431 40.76 -9.01 19.35
N ILE A 432 40.96 -9.47 20.59
CA ILE A 432 42.30 -9.79 21.13
C ILE A 432 42.94 -11.01 20.45
N HIS A 433 42.16 -11.87 19.78
CA HIS A 433 42.63 -13.07 19.09
C HIS A 433 42.72 -12.92 17.56
N VAL A 434 42.31 -11.77 17.02
CA VAL A 434 42.34 -11.52 15.57
C VAL A 434 43.77 -11.25 15.09
N ASP A 435 44.26 -12.06 14.15
CA ASP A 435 45.60 -11.91 13.57
C ASP A 435 45.73 -10.68 12.67
N SER A 436 44.62 -10.19 12.12
CA SER A 436 44.57 -9.05 11.21
C SER A 436 44.73 -7.71 11.95
N PRO A 437 45.84 -6.97 11.76
CA PRO A 437 46.13 -5.74 12.51
C PRO A 437 45.08 -4.64 12.34
N SER A 438 44.57 -4.47 11.12
CA SER A 438 43.58 -3.45 10.79
C SER A 438 42.24 -3.77 11.45
N ILE A 439 41.79 -5.02 11.35
CA ILE A 439 40.53 -5.48 11.92
C ILE A 439 40.59 -5.48 13.45
N GLN A 440 41.65 -5.99 14.05
CA GLN A 440 41.87 -5.95 15.50
C GLN A 440 41.78 -4.51 16.01
N LYS A 441 42.48 -3.58 15.37
CA LYS A 441 42.46 -2.17 15.73
C LYS A 441 41.04 -1.59 15.65
N SER A 442 40.33 -1.79 14.54
CA SER A 442 38.99 -1.24 14.36
C SER A 442 37.96 -1.84 15.32
N ALA A 443 38.04 -3.13 15.61
CA ALA A 443 37.18 -3.78 16.60
C ALA A 443 37.38 -3.16 17.99
N LEU A 444 38.64 -2.99 18.40
CA LEU A 444 38.98 -2.35 19.67
C LEU A 444 38.58 -0.87 19.70
N GLU A 445 38.61 -0.15 18.58
CA GLU A 445 38.14 1.23 18.48
C GLU A 445 36.62 1.35 18.70
N VAL A 446 35.84 0.39 18.18
CA VAL A 446 34.39 0.31 18.45
C VAL A 446 34.15 0.09 19.94
N VAL A 447 34.84 -0.87 20.55
CA VAL A 447 34.70 -1.16 21.99
C VAL A 447 35.11 0.06 22.84
N TYR A 448 36.26 0.66 22.54
CA TYR A 448 36.77 1.85 23.21
C TYR A 448 35.76 3.00 23.16
N SER A 449 35.14 3.24 22.01
CA SER A 449 34.15 4.31 21.83
C SER A 449 32.93 4.14 22.73
N LYS A 450 32.52 2.88 22.99
CA LYS A 450 31.41 2.58 23.91
C LYS A 450 31.76 2.91 25.36
N TYR A 451 32.92 2.47 25.84
CA TYR A 451 33.41 2.79 27.19
C TYR A 451 33.63 4.30 27.39
N LYS A 452 34.13 4.98 26.36
CA LYS A 452 34.25 6.45 26.36
C LYS A 452 32.89 7.12 26.54
N GLY A 453 31.87 6.69 25.79
CA GLY A 453 30.50 7.21 25.91
C GLY A 453 29.87 6.96 27.28
N GLN A 454 30.27 5.90 27.97
CA GLN A 454 29.83 5.58 29.34
C GLN A 454 30.63 6.31 30.43
N GLY A 455 31.73 6.99 30.07
CA GLY A 455 32.61 7.67 31.02
C GLY A 455 33.48 6.73 31.87
N ASP A 456 33.59 5.46 31.47
CA ASP A 456 34.34 4.42 32.21
C ASP A 456 35.41 3.79 31.32
N LEU A 457 36.38 4.63 30.90
CA LEU A 457 37.54 4.16 30.14
C LEU A 457 38.44 3.21 30.95
N GLY A 458 38.36 3.25 32.28
CA GLY A 458 39.09 2.33 33.16
C GLY A 458 38.64 0.87 32.99
N ALA A 459 37.35 0.64 32.74
CA ALA A 459 36.83 -0.70 32.48
C ALA A 459 37.34 -1.35 31.18
N PHE A 460 37.95 -0.60 30.26
CA PHE A 460 38.55 -1.15 29.04
C PHE A 460 39.97 -1.70 29.25
N ILE A 461 40.63 -1.36 30.36
CA ILE A 461 42.02 -1.72 30.64
C ILE A 461 42.30 -3.22 30.64
N PRO A 462 41.45 -4.08 31.26
CA PRO A 462 41.68 -5.53 31.21
C PRO A 462 41.71 -6.09 29.79
N THR A 463 40.98 -5.49 28.85
CA THR A 463 41.01 -5.87 27.43
C THR A 463 42.36 -5.51 26.82
N ILE A 464 42.83 -4.29 27.06
CA ILE A 464 44.12 -3.81 26.55
C ILE A 464 45.29 -4.65 27.07
N GLU A 465 45.25 -5.05 28.34
CA GLU A 465 46.29 -5.86 28.96
C GLU A 465 46.40 -7.26 28.34
N GLN A 466 45.32 -7.79 27.76
CA GLN A 466 45.28 -9.11 27.12
C GLN A 466 45.74 -9.11 25.65
N ILE A 467 45.88 -7.95 25.01
CA ILE A 467 46.30 -7.86 23.61
C ILE A 467 47.71 -8.43 23.43
N ALA A 468 47.87 -9.49 22.66
CA ALA A 468 49.18 -10.04 22.32
C ALA A 468 49.61 -9.67 20.89
N GLY A 469 50.89 -9.87 20.57
CA GLY A 469 51.40 -9.78 19.20
C GLY A 469 52.03 -8.43 18.83
N LYS A 470 52.41 -8.31 17.55
CA LYS A 470 53.30 -7.25 17.04
C LYS A 470 52.74 -5.83 17.12
N ASN A 471 51.43 -5.67 17.27
CA ASN A 471 50.77 -4.36 17.29
C ASN A 471 50.40 -3.88 18.70
N ARG A 472 50.64 -4.71 19.72
CA ARG A 472 50.27 -4.43 21.12
C ARG A 472 50.66 -3.03 21.54
N GLN A 473 51.93 -2.66 21.41
CA GLN A 473 52.45 -1.37 21.89
C GLN A 473 51.81 -0.18 21.14
N SER A 474 51.53 -0.33 19.84
CA SER A 474 50.87 0.70 19.04
C SER A 474 49.43 0.91 19.50
N ILE A 475 48.70 -0.19 19.69
CA ILE A 475 47.31 -0.19 20.15
C ILE A 475 47.21 0.37 21.58
N MET A 476 48.06 -0.11 22.50
CA MET A 476 48.15 0.40 23.88
C MET A 476 48.39 1.91 23.88
N ARG A 477 49.38 2.39 23.13
CA ARG A 477 49.69 3.84 23.07
C ARG A 477 48.51 4.66 22.60
N GLN A 478 47.80 4.22 21.55
CA GLN A 478 46.65 4.93 21.02
C GLN A 478 45.54 5.07 22.07
N PHE A 479 45.12 3.98 22.69
CA PHE A 479 44.00 4.00 23.63
C PHE A 479 44.35 4.65 24.96
N ILE A 480 45.54 4.39 25.52
CA ILE A 480 45.98 5.01 26.77
C ILE A 480 46.18 6.52 26.60
N SER A 481 46.65 6.98 25.43
CA SER A 481 46.72 8.43 25.15
C SER A 481 45.33 9.06 25.08
N GLY A 482 44.36 8.35 24.51
CA GLY A 482 42.95 8.77 24.53
C GLY A 482 42.38 8.85 25.95
N TRP A 483 42.66 7.85 26.78
CA TRP A 483 42.24 7.85 28.18
C TRP A 483 42.90 8.97 28.99
N TYR A 484 44.20 9.18 28.81
CA TYR A 484 44.92 10.28 29.45
C TYR A 484 44.34 11.65 29.08
N SER A 485 43.92 11.83 27.83
CA SER A 485 43.28 13.06 27.38
C SER A 485 41.91 13.30 28.04
N ASP A 486 41.17 12.24 28.37
CA ASP A 486 39.83 12.34 28.96
C ASP A 486 39.88 12.40 30.50
N ASN A 487 40.76 11.61 31.13
CA ASN A 487 40.92 11.53 32.58
C ASN A 487 42.41 11.30 32.94
N PRO A 488 43.22 12.37 33.00
CA PRO A 488 44.66 12.27 33.21
C PRO A 488 45.02 11.68 34.57
N ASP A 489 44.23 11.98 35.61
CA ASP A 489 44.47 11.49 36.98
C ASP A 489 44.30 9.97 37.06
N ALA A 490 43.20 9.43 36.52
CA ALA A 490 42.94 8.00 36.53
C ALA A 490 43.96 7.22 35.68
N ALA A 491 44.28 7.74 34.48
CA ALA A 491 45.27 7.14 33.60
C ALA A 491 46.68 7.11 34.24
N SER A 492 47.07 8.21 34.91
CA SER A 492 48.37 8.30 35.60
C SER A 492 48.44 7.37 36.82
N ALA A 493 47.34 7.28 37.57
CA ALA A 493 47.23 6.37 38.71
C ALA A 493 47.38 4.91 38.26
N TRP A 494 46.71 4.52 37.17
CA TRP A 494 46.88 3.19 36.58
C TRP A 494 48.31 2.96 36.10
N PHE A 495 48.90 3.86 35.30
CA PHE A 495 50.26 3.66 34.77
C PHE A 495 51.33 3.45 35.85
N SER A 496 51.16 4.09 37.01
CA SER A 496 52.04 3.96 38.17
C SER A 496 51.91 2.61 38.87
N GLN A 497 50.71 2.00 38.86
CA GLN A 497 50.39 0.77 39.59
C GLN A 497 50.37 -0.48 38.70
N ALA A 498 50.20 -0.32 37.39
CA ALA A 498 50.09 -1.40 36.43
C ALA A 498 51.39 -2.22 36.33
N ASN A 499 51.25 -3.55 36.28
CA ASN A 499 52.35 -4.48 36.11
C ASN A 499 52.71 -4.62 34.62
N LEU A 500 53.25 -3.55 34.04
CA LEU A 500 53.61 -3.49 32.63
C LEU A 500 54.97 -4.15 32.35
N SER A 501 55.10 -4.78 31.18
CA SER A 501 56.41 -5.21 30.68
C SER A 501 57.33 -4.00 30.47
N ALA A 502 58.64 -4.23 30.42
CA ALA A 502 59.60 -3.15 30.15
C ALA A 502 59.32 -2.46 28.81
N GLU A 503 58.96 -3.23 27.78
CA GLU A 503 58.60 -2.74 26.45
C GLU A 503 57.32 -1.91 26.47
N ASP A 504 56.26 -2.37 27.15
CA ASP A 504 55.00 -1.62 27.25
C ASP A 504 55.19 -0.31 28.02
N ARG A 505 55.97 -0.34 29.11
CA ARG A 505 56.26 0.85 29.92
C ARG A 505 57.09 1.87 29.15
N GLU A 506 58.09 1.43 28.38
CA GLU A 506 58.84 2.29 27.48
C GLU A 506 57.93 2.89 26.40
N ALA A 507 57.06 2.07 25.79
CA ALA A 507 56.16 2.52 24.74
C ALA A 507 55.11 3.54 25.22
N LEU A 508 54.70 3.50 26.48
CA LEU A 508 53.71 4.41 27.07
C LEU A 508 54.32 5.64 27.74
N SER A 509 55.61 5.61 28.11
CA SER A 509 56.29 6.72 28.78
C SER A 509 56.10 8.10 28.12
N PRO A 510 56.17 8.24 26.78
CA PRO A 510 55.94 9.53 26.12
C PRO A 510 54.57 10.14 26.39
N THR A 511 53.52 9.33 26.58
CA THR A 511 52.15 9.78 26.85
C THR A 511 52.03 10.48 28.20
N PHE A 512 52.81 10.05 29.20
CA PHE A 512 52.74 10.56 30.58
C PHE A 512 53.83 11.61 30.90
N GLN A 513 54.87 11.73 30.08
CA GLN A 513 55.97 12.69 30.28
C GLN A 513 55.64 14.11 29.77
N THR A 514 54.68 14.25 28.86
CA THR A 514 54.29 15.53 28.25
C THR A 514 53.58 16.49 29.21
N SER A 515 53.24 16.07 30.44
CA SER A 515 52.45 16.85 31.39
C SER A 515 53.24 17.55 32.50
N ASN A 516 54.57 17.54 32.44
CA ASN A 516 55.45 18.30 33.34
C ASN A 516 55.95 19.62 32.72
N ARG A 517 55.22 20.19 31.75
CA ARG A 517 55.48 21.52 31.18
C ARG A 517 54.26 22.42 31.22
#